data_AF-A0A3Q9WL70-F1
#
_entry.id   AF-A0A3Q9WL70-F1
#
_cell.length_a   1.000
_cell.length_b   1.000
_cell.length_c   1.000
_cell.angle_alpha   90.00
_cell.angle_beta   90.00
_cell.angle_gamma   90.00
#
_symmetry.space_group_name_H-M   'P 1'
#
loop_
_entity.id
_entity.type
_entity.pdbx_description
1 polymer ?
#
loop_
_entity_poly.entity_id
_entity_poly.type
_entity_poly.pdbx_seq_one_letter_code
_entity_poly.pdbx_strand_id
1 'polypeptide(L)'
;MLTGSMVHSREKAIAGTTTGLISLGEQVTWRAWHFGLPIHMTSRIAEMEAPDYFVDEQIKGPFRQFRHVHEFSHHDGVTTMVDRIWFAAPLGSLGRLVEKLVLERYLKKLIETRNCFLVGKLA
;
A
#
# COMPACT_ATOMS: atom_id res chain seq x y z
N MET A 1 1.63 -9.39 -10.28
CA MET A 1 1.39 -8.95 -8.88
C MET A 1 2.15 -9.84 -7.91
N LEU A 2 3.14 -9.30 -7.20
CA LEU A 2 3.98 -10.04 -6.24
C LEU A 2 3.29 -10.08 -4.85
N THR A 3 2.52 -11.14 -4.58
CA THR A 3 1.81 -11.40 -3.31
C THR A 3 2.70 -11.93 -2.17
N GLY A 4 4.02 -11.74 -2.27
CA GLY A 4 4.98 -12.43 -1.38
C GLY A 4 5.40 -11.65 -0.14
N SER A 5 5.35 -10.32 -0.14
CA SER A 5 5.92 -9.50 0.94
C SER A 5 5.08 -9.49 2.23
N MET A 6 3.84 -9.98 2.14
CA MET A 6 2.81 -9.82 3.16
C MET A 6 2.22 -11.17 3.61
N VAL A 7 2.98 -12.28 3.50
CA VAL A 7 2.53 -13.65 3.86
C VAL A 7 1.86 -13.72 5.25
N HIS A 8 2.35 -12.92 6.21
CA HIS A 8 1.83 -12.91 7.57
C HIS A 8 0.43 -12.26 7.69
N SER A 9 0.04 -11.41 6.74
CA SER A 9 -1.25 -10.73 6.74
C SER A 9 -2.32 -11.45 5.90
N ARG A 10 -2.01 -12.64 5.32
CA ARG A 10 -2.94 -13.39 4.45
C ARG A 10 -3.56 -12.53 3.35
N GLU A 11 -2.76 -11.61 2.81
CA GLU A 11 -3.18 -10.64 1.81
C GLU A 11 -3.66 -11.34 0.53
N LYS A 12 -4.82 -10.94 0.04
CA LYS A 12 -5.41 -11.46 -1.20
C LYS A 12 -6.13 -10.36 -1.97
N ALA A 13 -5.86 -10.24 -3.27
CA ALA A 13 -6.72 -9.47 -4.17
C ALA A 13 -8.03 -10.26 -4.40
N ILE A 14 -9.17 -9.65 -4.08
CA ILE A 14 -10.49 -10.32 -4.08
C ILE A 14 -11.49 -9.72 -5.07
N ALA A 15 -11.26 -8.50 -5.60
CA ALA A 15 -12.10 -7.88 -6.62
C ALA A 15 -11.32 -6.84 -7.43
N GLY A 16 -11.84 -6.46 -8.61
CA GLY A 16 -11.18 -5.56 -9.55
C GLY A 16 -10.07 -6.25 -10.36
N THR A 17 -9.00 -5.53 -10.69
CA THR A 17 -7.81 -6.09 -11.34
C THR A 17 -7.04 -6.96 -10.34
N THR A 18 -7.32 -8.26 -10.37
CA THR A 18 -6.74 -9.24 -9.43
C THR A 18 -5.58 -10.05 -10.02
N THR A 19 -5.37 -9.96 -11.33
CA THR A 19 -4.31 -10.63 -12.08
C THR A 19 -3.71 -9.66 -13.11
N GLY A 20 -2.50 -9.97 -13.59
CA GLY A 20 -1.82 -9.13 -14.60
C GLY A 20 -1.24 -7.82 -14.03
N LEU A 21 -1.11 -6.83 -14.91
CA LEU A 21 -0.74 -5.45 -14.59
C LEU A 21 -2.00 -4.63 -14.35
N ILE A 22 -1.91 -3.67 -13.44
CA ILE A 22 -2.96 -2.69 -13.16
C ILE A 22 -2.61 -1.35 -13.80
N SER A 23 -3.59 -0.68 -14.39
CA SER A 23 -3.40 0.55 -15.17
C SER A 23 -4.12 1.75 -14.54
N LEU A 24 -3.85 2.94 -15.05
CA LEU A 24 -4.51 4.19 -14.64
C LEU A 24 -6.05 4.06 -14.62
N GLY A 25 -6.67 4.48 -13.51
CA GLY A 25 -8.11 4.44 -13.31
C GLY A 25 -8.66 3.08 -12.86
N GLU A 26 -7.89 2.00 -13.01
CA GLU A 26 -8.30 0.68 -12.55
C GLU A 26 -8.26 0.56 -11.02
N GLN A 27 -9.01 -0.40 -10.51
CA GLN A 27 -9.20 -0.62 -9.09
C GLN A 27 -8.87 -2.05 -8.70
N VAL A 28 -8.40 -2.22 -7.48
CA VAL A 28 -8.20 -3.53 -6.85
C VAL A 28 -8.69 -3.47 -5.42
N THR A 29 -9.37 -4.54 -4.99
CA THR A 29 -9.76 -4.71 -3.59
C THR A 29 -8.91 -5.79 -2.94
N TRP A 30 -8.21 -5.40 -1.89
CA TRP A 30 -7.39 -6.26 -1.06
C TRP A 30 -8.15 -6.67 0.19
N ARG A 31 -7.95 -7.93 0.61
CA ARG A 31 -8.30 -8.44 1.93
C ARG A 31 -7.03 -8.83 2.65
N ALA A 32 -6.80 -8.26 3.83
CA ALA A 32 -5.68 -8.61 4.69
C ALA A 32 -6.11 -8.67 6.16
N TRP A 33 -5.38 -9.42 6.97
CA TRP A 33 -5.63 -9.58 8.40
C TRP A 33 -4.69 -8.66 9.19
N HIS A 34 -5.27 -7.70 9.89
CA HIS A 34 -4.54 -6.77 10.75
C HIS A 34 -5.26 -6.69 12.11
N PHE A 35 -4.49 -6.65 13.20
CA PHE A 35 -5.03 -6.63 14.57
C PHE A 35 -6.03 -7.76 14.87
N GLY A 36 -5.89 -8.92 14.22
CA GLY A 36 -6.79 -10.07 14.37
C GLY A 36 -8.12 -9.97 13.60
N LEU A 37 -8.35 -8.90 12.84
CA LEU A 37 -9.58 -8.69 12.07
C LEU A 37 -9.29 -8.66 10.56
N PRO A 38 -10.20 -9.19 9.72
CA PRO A 38 -10.09 -9.02 8.28
C PRO A 38 -10.46 -7.58 7.88
N ILE A 39 -9.50 -6.89 7.26
CA ILE A 39 -9.65 -5.56 6.69
C ILE A 39 -9.78 -5.69 5.18
N HIS A 40 -10.73 -4.94 4.61
CA HIS A 40 -10.87 -4.77 3.17
C HIS A 40 -10.46 -3.36 2.78
N MET A 41 -9.70 -3.24 1.69
CA MET A 41 -9.27 -1.95 1.14
C MET A 41 -9.37 -2.00 -0.39
N THR A 42 -10.23 -1.16 -0.95
CA THR A 42 -10.33 -0.90 -2.39
C THR A 42 -9.50 0.33 -2.72
N SER A 43 -8.45 0.14 -3.52
CA SER A 43 -7.62 1.22 -4.05
C SER A 43 -7.87 1.39 -5.55
N ARG A 44 -7.67 2.62 -6.04
CA ARG A 44 -7.64 2.97 -7.47
C ARG A 44 -6.27 3.53 -7.82
N ILE A 45 -5.76 3.21 -9.00
CA ILE A 45 -4.60 3.94 -9.56
C ILE A 45 -5.08 5.33 -10.00
N ALA A 46 -4.75 6.34 -9.21
CA ALA A 46 -5.17 7.72 -9.42
C ALA A 46 -4.30 8.44 -10.46
N GLU A 47 -2.99 8.18 -10.43
CA GLU A 47 -2.01 8.76 -11.36
C GLU A 47 -1.00 7.68 -11.77
N MET A 48 -0.43 7.79 -12.96
CA MET A 48 0.53 6.82 -13.50
C MET A 48 1.35 7.44 -14.63
N GLU A 49 2.66 7.35 -14.52
CA GLU A 49 3.63 7.60 -15.60
C GLU A 49 4.57 6.38 -15.62
N ALA A 50 4.16 5.32 -16.32
CA ALA A 50 4.92 4.08 -16.31
C ALA A 50 6.23 4.21 -17.11
N PRO A 51 7.35 3.59 -16.66
CA PRO A 51 7.46 2.72 -15.48
C PRO A 51 7.85 3.46 -14.18
N ASP A 52 8.01 4.78 -14.23
CA ASP A 52 8.73 5.56 -13.22
C ASP A 52 7.86 6.03 -12.06
N TYR A 53 6.54 6.08 -12.23
CA TYR A 53 5.65 6.69 -11.26
C TYR A 53 4.24 6.08 -11.28
N PHE A 54 3.66 5.87 -10.10
CA PHE A 54 2.21 5.74 -9.97
C PHE A 54 1.71 6.09 -8.56
N VAL A 55 0.42 6.38 -8.46
CA VAL A 55 -0.25 6.68 -7.21
C VAL A 55 -1.47 5.81 -7.05
N ASP A 56 -1.58 5.12 -5.91
CA ASP A 56 -2.80 4.47 -5.49
C ASP A 56 -3.51 5.25 -4.38
N GLU A 57 -4.82 5.39 -4.51
CA GLU A 57 -5.67 6.04 -3.52
C GLU A 57 -6.76 5.09 -3.04
N GLN A 58 -7.01 5.09 -1.74
CA GLN A 58 -8.11 4.34 -1.19
C GLN A 58 -9.45 4.96 -1.58
N ILE A 59 -10.30 4.17 -2.25
CA ILE A 59 -11.70 4.50 -2.51
C ILE A 59 -12.59 4.05 -1.36
N LYS A 60 -12.31 2.88 -0.78
CA LYS A 60 -13.05 2.33 0.36
C LYS A 60 -12.12 1.52 1.24
N GLY A 61 -12.13 1.73 2.55
CA GLY A 61 -11.28 0.97 3.45
C GLY A 61 -11.17 1.57 4.85
N PRO A 62 -10.16 1.16 5.63
CA PRO A 62 -10.03 1.52 7.05
C PRO A 62 -9.61 2.98 7.27
N PHE A 63 -9.04 3.65 6.27
CA PHE A 63 -8.59 5.04 6.40
C PHE A 63 -9.69 6.01 5.99
N ARG A 64 -9.69 7.23 6.54
CA ARG A 64 -10.54 8.33 6.01
C ARG A 64 -10.04 8.80 4.67
N GLN A 65 -8.73 8.85 4.52
CA GLN A 65 -8.01 9.15 3.29
C GLN A 65 -6.72 8.33 3.33
N PHE A 66 -6.33 7.78 2.19
CA PHE A 66 -5.05 7.13 2.04
C PHE A 66 -4.61 7.33 0.59
N ARG A 67 -3.40 7.86 0.43
CA ARG A 67 -2.74 8.11 -0.84
C ARG A 67 -1.31 7.63 -0.72
N HIS A 68 -0.90 6.81 -1.66
CA HIS A 68 0.40 6.17 -1.67
C HIS A 68 1.04 6.39 -3.03
N VAL A 69 2.12 7.16 -3.00
CA VAL A 69 2.90 7.51 -4.19
C VAL A 69 4.09 6.58 -4.25
N HIS A 70 4.30 6.02 -5.42
CA HIS A 70 5.44 5.19 -5.76
C HIS A 70 6.27 5.91 -6.82
N GLU A 71 7.53 6.20 -6.48
CA GLU A 71 8.51 6.78 -7.39
C GLU A 71 9.62 5.75 -7.63
N PHE A 72 9.96 5.51 -8.88
CA PHE A 72 11.03 4.60 -9.29
C PHE A 72 12.10 5.39 -10.03
N SER A 73 13.35 5.12 -9.72
CA SER A 73 14.50 5.67 -10.44
C SER A 73 15.49 4.57 -10.74
N HIS A 74 16.05 4.57 -11.94
CA HIS A 74 17.04 3.59 -12.37
C HIS A 74 18.40 4.25 -12.57
N HIS A 75 19.40 3.80 -11.81
CA HIS A 75 20.77 4.30 -11.87
C HIS A 75 21.76 3.14 -11.70
N ASP A 76 22.80 3.08 -12.53
CA ASP A 76 23.88 2.09 -12.47
C ASP A 76 23.41 0.62 -12.39
N GLY A 77 22.35 0.29 -13.15
CA GLY A 77 21.77 -1.06 -13.17
C GLY A 77 20.93 -1.40 -11.94
N VAL A 78 20.74 -0.46 -11.01
CA VAL A 78 19.94 -0.61 -9.80
C VAL A 78 18.65 0.20 -9.93
N THR A 79 17.53 -0.39 -9.52
CA THR A 79 16.26 0.32 -9.39
C THR A 79 16.03 0.70 -7.93
N THR A 80 15.91 1.99 -7.66
CA THR A 80 15.48 2.52 -6.36
C THR A 80 14.00 2.82 -6.41
N MET A 81 13.24 2.33 -5.43
CA MET A 81 11.83 2.67 -5.22
C MET A 81 11.70 3.52 -3.96
N VAL A 82 11.00 4.65 -4.06
CA VAL A 82 10.65 5.53 -2.95
C VAL A 82 9.13 5.52 -2.78
N ASP A 83 8.69 5.04 -1.61
CA ASP A 83 7.27 5.05 -1.22
C ASP A 83 6.99 6.30 -0.35
N ARG A 84 5.96 7.08 -0.70
CA ARG A 84 5.45 8.19 0.13
C ARG A 84 3.99 7.97 0.44
N ILE A 85 3.63 7.96 1.73
CA ILE A 85 2.27 7.66 2.18
C ILE A 85 1.69 8.83 2.96
N TRP A 86 0.52 9.28 2.53
CA TRP A 86 -0.34 10.20 3.26
C TRP A 86 -1.60 9.46 3.68
N PHE A 87 -1.95 9.56 4.95
CA PHE A 87 -3.16 8.93 5.46
C PHE A 87 -3.83 9.77 6.55
N ALA A 88 -5.14 9.60 6.66
CA ALA A 88 -5.95 10.13 7.73
C ALA A 88 -6.60 8.98 8.50
N ALA A 89 -6.35 8.92 9.81
CA ALA A 89 -6.88 7.89 10.71
C ALA A 89 -8.42 7.95 10.82
N PRO A 90 -9.10 6.82 11.09
CA PRO A 90 -10.55 6.74 11.10
C PRO A 90 -11.28 7.48 12.23
N LEU A 91 -10.70 7.70 13.42
CA LEU A 91 -11.47 8.20 14.58
C LEU A 91 -11.56 9.74 14.74
N GLY A 92 -12.21 10.17 15.84
CA GLY A 92 -12.55 11.54 16.26
C GLY A 92 -11.46 12.31 17.03
N SER A 93 -11.68 13.61 17.33
CA SER A 93 -10.67 14.60 17.77
C SER A 93 -9.80 14.23 18.97
N LEU A 94 -10.33 13.62 20.02
CA LEU A 94 -9.53 13.31 21.23
C LEU A 94 -8.76 11.97 21.13
N GLY A 95 -9.27 10.99 20.39
CA GLY A 95 -8.58 9.70 20.17
C GLY A 95 -7.62 9.71 18.98
N ARG A 96 -7.79 10.66 18.05
CA ARG A 96 -7.05 10.73 16.79
C ARG A 96 -5.54 10.82 16.93
N LEU A 97 -5.02 11.54 17.93
CA LEU A 97 -3.57 11.77 18.00
C LEU A 97 -2.83 10.48 18.38
N VAL A 98 -3.33 9.78 19.41
CA VAL A 98 -2.75 8.51 19.87
C VAL A 98 -2.94 7.43 18.81
N GLU A 99 -4.16 7.34 18.25
CA GLU A 99 -4.45 6.41 17.15
C GLU A 99 -3.53 6.68 15.95
N LYS A 100 -3.42 7.94 15.51
CA LYS A 100 -2.58 8.32 14.37
C LYS A 100 -1.13 7.94 14.63
N LEU A 101 -0.59 8.20 15.82
CA LEU A 101 0.80 7.86 16.14
C LEU A 101 1.04 6.34 16.14
N VAL A 102 0.12 5.56 16.71
CA VAL A 102 0.20 4.09 16.69
C VAL A 102 0.09 3.56 15.27
N LEU A 103 -0.85 4.08 14.48
CA LEU A 103 -1.09 3.71 13.09
C LEU A 103 0.08 4.11 12.19
N GLU A 104 0.70 5.27 12.42
CA GLU A 104 1.89 5.73 11.71
C GLU A 104 3.07 4.78 11.93
N ARG A 105 3.34 4.43 13.20
CA ARG A 105 4.38 3.46 13.54
C ARG A 105 4.09 2.08 12.94
N TYR A 106 2.84 1.66 12.97
CA TYR A 106 2.40 0.39 12.39
C TYR A 106 2.60 0.34 10.88
N LEU A 107 2.10 1.35 10.16
CA LEU A 107 2.23 1.48 8.70
C LEU A 107 3.69 1.53 8.29
N LYS A 108 4.50 2.35 8.98
CA LYS A 108 5.94 2.43 8.71
C LYS A 108 6.61 1.06 8.79
N LYS A 109 6.37 0.32 9.88
CA LYS A 109 6.94 -1.03 10.06
C LYS A 109 6.46 -2.00 8.98
N LEU A 110 5.19 -1.91 8.58
CA LEU A 110 4.59 -2.74 7.55
C LEU A 110 5.24 -2.51 6.18
N ILE A 111 5.43 -1.23 5.79
CA ILE A 111 6.09 -0.85 4.54
C ILE A 111 7.57 -1.25 4.56
N GLU A 112 8.27 -1.01 5.67
CA GLU A 112 9.68 -1.42 5.83
C GLU A 112 9.83 -2.94 5.66
N THR A 113 8.95 -3.73 6.28
CA THR A 113 8.93 -5.19 6.12
C THR A 113 8.69 -5.58 4.65
N ARG A 114 7.77 -4.87 3.98
CA ARG A 114 7.46 -5.09 2.56
C ARG A 114 8.68 -4.81 1.68
N ASN A 115 9.37 -3.70 1.94
CA ASN A 115 10.51 -3.24 1.16
C ASN A 115 11.70 -4.18 1.33
N CYS A 116 11.98 -4.66 2.55
CA CYS A 116 12.98 -5.70 2.79
C CYS A 116 12.71 -6.98 1.97
N PHE A 117 11.44 -7.40 1.89
CA PHE A 117 11.08 -8.58 1.10
C PHE A 117 11.24 -8.34 -0.41
N LEU A 118 10.85 -7.18 -0.91
CA LEU A 118 10.98 -6.85 -2.34
C LEU A 118 12.45 -6.84 -2.76
N VAL A 119 13.33 -6.23 -1.96
CA VAL A 119 14.78 -6.26 -2.20
C VAL A 119 15.30 -7.69 -2.19
N GLY A 120 14.92 -8.50 -1.19
CA GLY A 120 15.36 -9.90 -1.08
C GLY A 120 14.86 -10.84 -2.18
N LYS A 121 13.84 -10.44 -2.97
CA LYS A 121 13.36 -11.20 -4.14
C LYS A 121 13.97 -10.75 -5.46
N LEU A 122 14.61 -9.58 -5.50
CA LEU A 122 15.25 -8.99 -6.67
C LEU A 122 16.78 -9.15 -6.65
N ALA A 123 17.35 -9.56 -5.52
CA ALA A 123 18.74 -10.01 -5.37
C ALA A 123 18.87 -11.51 -5.70
#